data_AF-A0A2V7U4U0-F1
#
_entry.id   AF-A0A2V7U4U0-F1
#
_cell.length_a   1.000
_cell.length_b   1.000
_cell.length_c   1.000
_cell.angle_alpha   90.00
_cell.angle_beta   90.00
_cell.angle_gamma   90.00
#
_symmetry.space_group_name_H-M   'P 1'
#
loop_
_entity.id
_entity.type
_entity.pdbx_description
1 polymer ?
#
loop_
_entity_poly.entity_id
_entity_poly.type
_entity_poly.pdbx_seq_one_letter_code
_entity_poly.pdbx_strand_id
1 'polypeptide(L)' 'MVGACLRGRWTVVERMAMGMAWAGGVSNLVDRLRHDKVSDFLNVGVGRLRTGIFNVADMAIVLALLLIVGEHFWKRADLK' A
#
# COMPACT_ATOMS: atom_id res chain seq x y z
N MET A 1 15.26 -10.01 32.32
CA MET A 1 14.98 -10.44 30.92
C MET A 1 13.59 -9.99 30.47
N VAL A 2 13.28 -8.68 30.54
CA VAL A 2 11.94 -8.13 30.18
C VAL A 2 12.03 -7.14 28.99
N GLY A 3 13.24 -6.74 28.57
CA GLY A 3 13.46 -5.73 27.53
C GLY A 3 13.59 -6.24 26.09
N ALA A 4 13.41 -7.53 25.83
CA ALA A 4 13.62 -8.13 24.50
C ALA A 4 12.34 -8.23 23.65
N CYS A 5 11.15 -7.94 24.20
CA CYS A 5 9.89 -8.32 23.56
C CYS A 5 9.31 -7.32 22.55
N LEU A 6 9.87 -6.11 22.36
CA LEU A 6 9.23 -5.08 21.52
C LEU A 6 10.18 -4.22 20.66
N ARG A 7 11.35 -4.74 20.27
CA ARG A 7 12.13 -4.10 19.19
C ARG A 7 11.97 -4.86 17.89
N GLY A 8 10.72 -4.91 17.41
CA GLY A 8 10.43 -5.27 16.02
C GLY A 8 11.07 -4.22 15.11
N ARG A 9 12.27 -4.50 14.61
CA ARG A 9 12.86 -3.68 13.54
C ARG A 9 12.01 -3.91 12.31
N TRP A 10 11.28 -2.90 11.87
CA TRP A 10 10.59 -2.91 10.59
C TRP A 10 11.58 -3.35 9.49
N THR A 11 11.15 -4.22 8.58
CA THR A 11 11.98 -4.63 7.44
C THR A 11 12.06 -3.50 6.43
N VAL A 12 12.97 -3.63 5.46
CA VAL A 12 13.06 -2.68 4.35
C VAL A 12 11.73 -2.66 3.58
N VAL A 13 11.13 -3.84 3.36
CA VAL A 13 9.84 -4.01 2.68
C VAL A 13 8.73 -3.27 3.42
N GLU A 14 8.63 -3.44 4.74
CA GLU A 14 7.61 -2.76 5.55
C GLU A 14 7.80 -1.23 5.52
N ARG A 15 9.05 -0.73 5.56
CA ARG A 15 9.32 0.72 5.43
C ARG A 15 8.91 1.26 4.07
N MET A 16 9.23 0.54 2.99
CA MET A 16 8.86 0.95 1.63
C MET A 16 7.34 0.95 1.47
N ALA A 17 6.67 -0.10 1.96
CA ALA A 17 5.21 -0.19 1.93
C ALA A 17 4.55 0.97 2.71
N MET A 18 5.03 1.29 3.91
CA MET A 18 4.55 2.46 4.66
C MET A 18 4.75 3.76 3.87
N GLY A 19 5.91 3.94 3.23
CA GLY A 19 6.17 5.10 2.37
C GLY A 19 5.20 5.19 1.19
N MET A 20 4.90 4.07 0.53
CA MET A 20 3.95 4.00 -0.59
C MET A 20 2.52 4.32 -0.15
N ALA A 21 2.06 3.76 0.97
CA ALA A 21 0.74 4.04 1.52
C ALA A 21 0.59 5.52 1.89
N TRP A 22 1.60 6.10 2.55
CA TRP A 22 1.62 7.52 2.88
C TRP A 22 1.64 8.41 1.63
N ALA A 23 2.52 8.13 0.67
CA ALA A 23 2.61 8.92 -0.56
C ALA A 23 1.30 8.87 -1.36
N GLY A 24 0.70 7.69 -1.52
CA GLY A 24 -0.60 7.53 -2.18
C GLY A 24 -1.71 8.29 -1.44
N GLY A 25 -1.85 8.08 -0.13
CA GLY A 25 -2.86 8.77 0.68
C GLY A 25 -2.73 10.29 0.65
N VAL A 26 -1.50 10.81 0.78
CA VAL A 26 -1.23 12.25 0.72
C VAL A 26 -1.54 12.82 -0.65
N SER A 27 -1.20 12.12 -1.75
CA SER A 27 -1.51 12.61 -3.10
C SER A 27 -3.03 12.76 -3.33
N ASN A 28 -3.83 11.75 -2.98
CA ASN A 28 -5.30 11.83 -3.05
C ASN A 28 -5.87 12.88 -2.09
N LEU A 29 -5.22 13.16 -0.95
CA LEU A 29 -5.62 14.24 -0.05
C LEU A 29 -5.33 15.62 -0.68
N VAL A 30 -4.15 15.81 -1.28
CA VAL A 30 -3.79 17.05 -1.97
C VAL A 30 -4.76 17.35 -3.10
N ASP A 31 -5.15 16.35 -3.87
CA ASP A 31 -6.18 16.48 -4.91
C ASP A 31 -7.49 17.02 -4.35
N ARG A 32 -7.98 16.43 -3.25
CA ARG A 32 -9.21 16.90 -2.58
C ARG A 32 -9.07 18.33 -2.04
N LEU A 33 -7.91 18.69 -1.48
CA LEU A 33 -7.68 20.02 -0.95
C LEU A 33 -7.60 21.10 -2.03
N ARG A 34 -7.20 20.75 -3.26
CA ARG A 34 -7.03 21.70 -4.37
C ARG A 34 -8.20 21.73 -5.34
N HIS A 35 -8.91 20.62 -5.48
CA HIS A 35 -9.89 20.41 -6.55
C HIS A 35 -11.24 19.88 -6.03
N ASP A 36 -11.40 19.69 -4.71
CA ASP A 36 -12.59 19.10 -4.06
C ASP A 36 -12.95 17.68 -4.52
N LYS A 37 -12.07 17.05 -5.30
CA LYS A 37 -12.23 15.69 -5.83
C LYS A 37 -10.88 15.06 -6.11
N VAL A 38 -10.87 13.74 -6.24
CA VAL A 38 -9.71 12.97 -6.70
C VAL A 38 -9.81 12.76 -8.21
N SER A 39 -8.68 12.84 -8.91
CA SER A 39 -8.63 12.62 -10.35
C SER A 39 -8.38 11.15 -10.67
N ASP A 40 -9.45 10.41 -11.00
CA ASP A 40 -9.36 9.02 -11.44
C ASP A 40 -9.30 8.95 -12.97
N PHE A 41 -8.29 8.27 -13.52
CA PHE A 41 -8.00 8.28 -14.96
C PHE A 41 -7.57 6.93 -15.54
N LEU A 42 -7.28 5.93 -14.72
CA LEU A 42 -6.92 4.59 -15.16
C LEU A 42 -8.15 3.69 -15.15
N ASN A 43 -8.36 2.95 -16.23
CA ASN A 43 -9.33 1.86 -16.32
C ASN A 43 -8.68 0.72 -17.11
N VAL A 44 -8.45 -0.42 -16.47
CA VAL A 44 -7.78 -1.57 -17.06
C VAL A 44 -8.80 -2.65 -17.35
N GLY A 45 -8.73 -3.26 -18.52
CA GLY A 45 -9.62 -4.34 -18.91
C GLY A 45 -8.88 -5.50 -19.56
N VAL A 46 -9.25 -6.72 -19.20
CA VAL A 46 -8.77 -7.95 -19.84
C VAL A 46 -9.99 -8.76 -20.29
N GLY A 47 -10.17 -8.88 -21.60
CA GLY A 47 -11.35 -9.51 -22.19
C GLY A 47 -12.65 -8.81 -21.79
N ARG A 48 -13.55 -9.54 -21.12
CA ARG A 48 -14.84 -9.01 -20.62
C ARG A 48 -14.72 -8.36 -19.24
N LEU A 49 -13.61 -8.60 -18.53
CA LEU A 49 -13.38 -8.04 -17.21
C LEU A 49 -12.86 -6.60 -17.35
N ARG A 50 -13.45 -5.70 -16.58
CA ARG A 50 -13.03 -4.30 -16.44
C ARG A 50 -12.82 -4.02 -14.97
N THR A 51 -11.76 -3.30 -14.65
CA THR A 51 -11.61 -2.69 -13.34
C THR A 51 -12.58 -1.52 -13.21
N GLY A 52 -12.74 -1.01 -11.99
CA GLY A 52 -13.23 0.36 -11.83
C GLY A 52 -12.26 1.38 -12.43
N ILE A 53 -12.67 2.65 -12.42
CA ILE A 53 -11.76 3.76 -12.70
C ILE A 53 -10.99 4.05 -11.39
N PHE A 54 -9.67 4.18 -11.47
CA PHE A 54 -8.79 4.42 -10.33
C PHE A 54 -7.60 5.29 -10.76
N ASN A 55 -6.67 5.57 -9.85
CA ASN A 55 -5.47 6.33 -10.14
C ASN A 55 -4.18 5.65 -9.63
N VAL A 56 -3.04 6.28 -9.88
CA VAL A 56 -1.73 5.76 -9.46
C VAL A 56 -1.57 5.73 -7.93
N ALA A 57 -2.23 6.63 -7.21
CA ALA A 57 -2.22 6.64 -5.75
C ALA A 57 -2.91 5.39 -5.17
N ASP A 58 -4.05 4.99 -5.75
CA ASP A 58 -4.75 3.77 -5.36
C ASP A 58 -3.89 2.53 -5.62
N MET A 59 -3.18 2.49 -6.75
CA MET A 59 -2.21 1.41 -7.03
C MET A 59 -1.09 1.34 -5.98
N ALA A 60 -0.55 2.49 -5.57
CA ALA A 60 0.51 2.55 -4.56
C ALA A 60 0.02 2.04 -3.20
N ILE A 61 -1.21 2.40 -2.81
CA ILE A 61 -1.83 1.95 -1.56
C ILE A 61 -2.09 0.44 -1.59
N VAL A 62 -2.63 -0.10 -2.68
CA VAL A 62 -2.88 -1.55 -2.81
C VAL A 62 -1.56 -2.32 -2.81
N LEU A 63 -0.54 -1.84 -3.52
CA LEU A 63 0.78 -2.47 -3.52
C LEU A 63 1.41 -2.45 -2.13
N ALA A 64 1.31 -1.35 -1.39
CA ALA A 64 1.76 -1.27 0.00
C ALA A 64 1.08 -2.34 0.88
N LEU A 65 -0.24 -2.48 0.76
CA LEU A 65 -0.99 -3.49 1.50
C LEU A 65 -0.52 -4.90 1.15
N LEU A 66 -0.35 -5.21 -0.15
CA LEU A 66 0.14 -6.51 -0.60
C LEU A 66 1.54 -6.82 -0.08
N LEU A 67 2.43 -5.82 -0.04
CA LEU A 67 3.78 -5.98 0.52
C LEU A 67 3.75 -6.26 2.03
N ILE A 68 2.94 -5.54 2.80
CA ILE A 68 2.82 -5.77 4.25
C ILE A 68 2.25 -7.16 4.54
N VAL A 69 1.17 -7.53 3.85
CA VAL A 69 0.53 -8.84 4.03
C VAL A 69 1.44 -9.97 3.57
N GLY A 70 2.09 -9.81 2.42
CA GLY A 70 3.04 -10.78 1.88
C GLY A 70 4.23 -11.01 2.80
N GLU A 71 4.82 -9.93 3.33
CA GLU A 71 5.91 -10.00 4.30
C GLU A 71 5.48 -10.73 5.59
N HIS A 72 4.26 -10.47 6.07
CA HIS A 72 3.72 -11.13 7.26
C HIS A 72 3.57 -12.65 7.05
N PHE A 73 3.02 -13.07 5.90
CA PHE A 73 2.89 -14.50 5.59
C PHE A 73 4.25 -15.17 5.35
N TRP A 74 5.20 -14.48 4.72
CA TRP A 74 6.54 -15.01 4.47
C TRP A 74 7.29 -15.31 5.77
N LYS A 75 7.36 -14.33 6.68
CA LYS A 75 7.97 -14.53 8.01
C LYS A 75 7.32 -15.69 8.78
N ARG A 76 6.02 -15.90 8.60
CA ARG A 76 5.29 -17.00 9.25
C ARG A 76 5.61 -18.38 8.64
N ALA A 77 5.99 -18.42 7.37
CA ALA A 77 6.43 -19.65 6.70
C ALA A 77 7.83 -20.05 7.14
N ASP A 78 8.75 -19.09 7.27
CA ASP A 78 10.13 -19.32 7.75
C ASP A 78 10.22 -19.73 9.23
N LEU A 79 9.17 -19.48 10.02
CA LEU A 79 9.09 -19.87 11.43
C LEU A 79 8.62 -21.34 11.64
N LYS A 80 8.29 -22.06 10.57
CA LYS A 80 7.92 -23.49 10.62
C LYS A 80 9.07 -24.36 10.15
#